data_AF-X1GJC5-F1
#
_entry.id   AF-X1GJC5-F1
#
_cell.length_a   1.000
_cell.length_b   1.000
_cell.length_c   1.000
_cell.angle_alpha   90.00
_cell.angle_beta   90.00
_cell.angle_gamma   90.00
#
_symmetry.space_group_name_H-M   'P 1'
#
loop_
_entity.id
_entity.type
_entity.pdbx_description
1 polymer ?
#
loop_
_entity_poly.entity_id
_entity_poly.type
_entity_poly.pdbx_seq_one_letter_code
_entity_poly.pdbx_strand_id
1 'polypeptide(L)'
;ATSNGYPTTQGCAVLAIKSSDIQFHNPFSYSNIRTNPKKGAKVILDCHKKIEQKNKMGLFLTAGPFFEPDAYEQMKILDTFFAHKFKGMFNIIGKIINKNMGKNGFGTANYADEILFILAKNNISNVIGGATIDLDMRTSFQFEGTNVLKDAMIGTFFSSDKLQFDIDWTFDKSQKLNDFDVSEFLTSGYIQKINEKPARQAFLDLIGISEELYNESFARYANASLLYLAALNSEDEEHIPYVSICQSILNGVVTTIPERMLKRKNVNADFFTQSGTGIQKSAFECAMKASRNIEKPLFGMFVNCSNRLLIAGDKIEKENVMIREAIGNDVPFITLYSGGEFSVIKNKPVFSAVSL
;
A
#
# COMPACT_ATOMS: atom_id res chain seq x y z
N ALA A 1 -20.40 1.07 -15.60
CA ALA A 1 -19.72 0.69 -16.86
C ALA A 1 -19.37 1.96 -17.61
N THR A 2 -18.11 2.37 -17.61
CA THR A 2 -17.62 3.44 -18.49
C THR A 2 -16.32 2.98 -19.13
N SER A 3 -16.29 3.12 -20.44
CA SER A 3 -15.16 2.87 -21.33
C SER A 3 -13.99 3.79 -20.97
N ASN A 4 -12.83 3.20 -20.65
CA ASN A 4 -11.48 3.79 -20.78
C ASN A 4 -11.15 5.14 -20.10
N GLY A 5 -12.05 5.74 -19.30
CA GLY A 5 -11.92 7.17 -18.97
C GLY A 5 -11.40 7.55 -17.59
N TYR A 6 -11.50 6.67 -16.57
CA TYR A 6 -11.10 7.05 -15.20
C TYR A 6 -10.17 6.02 -14.55
N PRO A 7 -9.02 6.50 -14.05
CA PRO A 7 -7.90 5.67 -13.62
C PRO A 7 -8.16 5.02 -12.27
N THR A 8 -7.68 3.80 -12.13
CA THR A 8 -7.59 3.11 -10.84
C THR A 8 -6.33 2.28 -10.83
N THR A 9 -5.77 2.08 -9.65
CA THR A 9 -4.42 1.53 -9.50
C THR A 9 -4.40 0.44 -8.44
N GLN A 10 -4.13 -0.82 -8.82
CA GLN A 10 -4.16 -1.94 -7.87
C GLN A 10 -3.12 -3.03 -8.18
N GLY A 11 -2.29 -3.36 -7.18
CA GLY A 11 -1.48 -4.57 -7.21
C GLY A 11 -2.34 -5.80 -6.86
N CYS A 12 -1.89 -6.98 -7.27
CA CYS A 12 -2.43 -8.26 -6.81
C CYS A 12 -1.31 -9.15 -6.27
N ALA A 13 -1.62 -9.98 -5.27
CA ALA A 13 -0.68 -10.95 -4.71
C ALA A 13 -1.28 -12.36 -4.72
N VAL A 14 -0.51 -13.34 -5.17
CA VAL A 14 -0.91 -14.76 -5.20
C VAL A 14 0.02 -15.57 -4.32
N LEU A 15 -0.56 -16.49 -3.57
CA LEU A 15 0.12 -17.58 -2.89
C LEU A 15 -0.31 -18.91 -3.50
N ALA A 16 0.64 -19.72 -3.97
CA ALA A 16 0.39 -21.11 -4.34
C ALA A 16 0.99 -22.05 -3.29
N ILE A 17 0.35 -23.19 -3.05
CA ILE A 17 0.63 -24.07 -1.90
C ILE A 17 0.71 -25.53 -2.35
N LYS A 18 1.73 -26.30 -1.93
CA LYS A 18 1.80 -27.77 -2.16
C LYS A 18 1.50 -28.64 -0.94
N SER A 19 1.37 -28.08 0.26
CA SER A 19 1.26 -28.88 1.48
C SER A 19 -0.17 -28.97 2.00
N SER A 20 -0.60 -30.17 2.38
CA SER A 20 -1.89 -30.41 3.03
C SER A 20 -1.84 -30.31 4.56
N ASP A 21 -0.65 -30.19 5.15
CA ASP A 21 -0.38 -30.16 6.60
C ASP A 21 -0.01 -28.75 7.10
N ILE A 22 -0.77 -27.75 6.66
CA ILE A 22 -0.55 -26.36 7.06
C ILE A 22 -0.95 -26.17 8.52
N GLN A 23 -0.02 -25.65 9.32
CA GLN A 23 -0.26 -25.21 10.67
C GLN A 23 -0.43 -23.68 10.70
N PHE A 24 -1.53 -23.22 11.28
CA PHE A 24 -1.79 -21.81 11.53
C PHE A 24 -1.32 -21.49 12.94
N HIS A 25 -0.42 -20.52 13.06
CA HIS A 25 0.08 -20.08 14.36
C HIS A 25 -0.83 -19.01 14.94
N ASN A 26 -0.76 -18.87 16.27
CA ASN A 26 -1.43 -17.77 16.95
C ASN A 26 -1.03 -16.43 16.31
N PRO A 27 -2.00 -15.51 16.10
CA PRO A 27 -1.67 -14.19 15.60
C PRO A 27 -0.75 -13.47 16.59
N PHE A 28 0.00 -12.51 16.05
CA PHE A 28 0.75 -11.56 16.84
C PHE A 28 0.27 -10.15 16.51
N SER A 29 0.31 -9.30 17.52
CA SER A 29 0.03 -7.89 17.36
C SER A 29 1.03 -7.02 18.11
N TYR A 30 1.24 -5.82 17.60
CA TYR A 30 2.07 -4.81 18.25
C TYR A 30 1.50 -3.41 18.02
N SER A 31 1.02 -2.78 19.10
CA SER A 31 0.57 -1.38 19.10
C SER A 31 1.75 -0.41 19.09
N ASN A 32 1.52 0.79 18.57
CA ASN A 32 2.52 1.86 18.42
C ASN A 32 3.60 1.53 17.38
N ILE A 33 3.22 0.84 16.29
CA ILE A 33 4.16 0.46 15.24
C ILE A 33 4.85 1.67 14.59
N ARG A 34 4.16 2.81 14.57
CA ARG A 34 4.66 4.08 14.03
C ARG A 34 5.76 4.73 14.86
N THR A 35 5.67 4.60 16.19
CA THR A 35 6.59 5.26 17.12
C THR A 35 7.83 4.40 17.38
N ASN A 36 7.69 3.08 17.24
CA ASN A 36 8.75 2.13 17.52
C ASN A 36 8.73 0.93 16.55
N PRO A 37 8.96 1.17 15.24
CA PRO A 37 9.01 0.12 14.22
C PRO A 37 10.04 -0.96 14.53
N LYS A 38 11.18 -0.59 15.11
CA LYS A 38 12.24 -1.55 15.51
C LYS A 38 11.74 -2.57 16.52
N LYS A 39 10.95 -2.14 17.51
CA LYS A 39 10.37 -3.05 18.49
C LYS A 39 9.28 -3.93 17.87
N GLY A 40 8.47 -3.39 16.95
CA GLY A 40 7.54 -4.19 16.17
C GLY A 40 8.23 -5.27 15.34
N ALA A 41 9.30 -4.90 14.61
CA ALA A 41 10.11 -5.85 13.87
C ALA A 41 10.74 -6.91 14.79
N LYS A 42 11.17 -6.54 16.00
CA LYS A 42 11.66 -7.49 17.00
C LYS A 42 10.58 -8.50 17.42
N VAL A 43 9.33 -8.07 17.64
CA VAL A 43 8.22 -9.00 17.94
C VAL A 43 8.09 -10.06 16.85
N ILE A 44 8.15 -9.65 15.57
CA ILE A 44 8.11 -10.56 14.44
C ILE A 44 9.30 -11.53 14.45
N LEU A 45 10.52 -11.01 14.63
CA LEU A 45 11.74 -11.82 14.67
C LEU A 45 11.70 -12.85 15.80
N ASP A 46 11.23 -12.44 16.97
CA ASP A 46 11.13 -13.32 18.15
C ASP A 46 10.04 -14.39 17.95
N CYS A 47 8.94 -14.08 17.26
CA CYS A 47 7.94 -15.09 16.86
C CYS A 47 8.50 -16.04 15.80
N HIS A 48 9.14 -15.52 14.75
CA HIS A 48 9.72 -16.33 13.69
C HIS A 48 10.76 -17.32 14.21
N LYS A 49 11.63 -16.90 15.16
CA LYS A 49 12.63 -17.78 15.79
C LYS A 49 12.04 -18.94 16.59
N LYS A 50 10.79 -18.82 17.05
CA LYS A 50 10.10 -19.90 17.79
C LYS A 50 9.48 -20.94 16.86
N ILE A 51 9.38 -20.64 15.57
CA ILE A 51 8.80 -21.54 14.57
C ILE A 51 9.96 -22.31 13.92
N GLU A 52 10.20 -23.53 14.38
CA GLU A 52 11.29 -24.39 13.89
C GLU A 52 11.05 -24.92 12.47
N GLN A 53 9.77 -24.96 12.05
CA GLN A 53 9.36 -25.42 10.73
C GLN A 53 9.55 -24.35 9.65
N LYS A 54 9.61 -24.77 8.39
CA LYS A 54 9.46 -23.84 7.27
C LYS A 54 8.14 -23.09 7.44
N ASN A 55 8.19 -21.77 7.29
CA ASN A 55 7.03 -20.91 7.48
C ASN A 55 6.88 -19.89 6.34
N LYS A 56 5.69 -19.31 6.22
CA LYS A 56 5.40 -18.03 5.56
C LYS A 56 4.71 -17.14 6.57
N MET A 57 4.86 -15.83 6.43
CA MET A 57 4.25 -14.85 7.32
C MET A 57 3.17 -14.06 6.56
N GLY A 58 1.93 -14.09 7.03
CA GLY A 58 0.90 -13.14 6.62
C GLY A 58 1.00 -11.89 7.48
N LEU A 59 1.21 -10.72 6.87
CA LEU A 59 1.42 -9.47 7.58
C LEU A 59 0.51 -8.36 7.05
N PHE A 60 -0.23 -7.73 7.94
CA PHE A 60 -0.96 -6.50 7.67
C PHE A 60 -0.26 -5.34 8.37
N LEU A 61 0.44 -4.53 7.57
CA LEU A 61 0.93 -3.23 7.99
C LEU A 61 -0.07 -2.22 7.45
N THR A 62 -0.79 -1.49 8.28
CA THR A 62 -1.38 -0.26 7.75
C THR A 62 -0.22 0.69 7.57
N ALA A 63 0.18 1.04 6.35
CA ALA A 63 1.15 2.05 5.96
C ALA A 63 0.43 3.25 5.36
N GLY A 64 0.14 4.25 6.17
CA GLY A 64 -0.50 5.48 5.70
C GLY A 64 -0.35 6.54 6.75
N PRO A 65 -0.30 7.82 6.40
CA PRO A 65 -0.18 8.84 7.41
C PRO A 65 -1.35 8.82 8.39
N PHE A 66 -1.06 8.96 9.67
CA PHE A 66 -2.03 9.34 10.68
C PHE A 66 -1.74 10.79 11.04
N PHE A 67 -2.69 11.68 10.85
CA PHE A 67 -2.55 13.13 10.98
C PHE A 67 -3.81 13.68 11.65
N GLU A 68 -3.64 14.37 12.77
CA GLU A 68 -4.70 15.17 13.36
C GLU A 68 -5.00 16.40 12.49
N PRO A 69 -6.20 16.99 12.59
CA PRO A 69 -6.55 18.20 11.86
C PRO A 69 -5.53 19.35 11.98
N ASP A 70 -4.95 19.56 13.17
CA ASP A 70 -3.94 20.60 13.43
C ASP A 70 -2.57 20.28 12.81
N ALA A 71 -2.25 19.01 12.60
CA ALA A 71 -1.03 18.62 11.88
C ALA A 71 -1.05 19.10 10.42
N TYR A 72 -2.22 19.11 9.76
CA TYR A 72 -2.36 19.68 8.42
C TYR A 72 -2.08 21.18 8.40
N GLU A 73 -2.54 21.92 9.40
CA GLU A 73 -2.24 23.35 9.53
C GLU A 73 -0.73 23.61 9.74
N GLN A 74 -0.06 22.75 10.52
CA GLN A 74 1.41 22.82 10.67
C GLN A 74 2.13 22.48 9.35
N MET A 75 1.60 21.54 8.57
CA MET A 75 2.14 21.21 7.25
C MET A 75 1.93 22.32 6.23
N LYS A 76 0.84 23.09 6.28
CA LYS A 76 0.66 24.28 5.41
C LYS A 76 1.79 25.30 5.55
N ILE A 77 2.40 25.44 6.73
CA ILE A 77 3.54 26.33 6.91
C ILE A 77 4.71 25.88 6.03
N LEU A 78 4.93 24.56 5.94
CA LEU A 78 5.93 23.93 5.08
C LEU A 78 5.60 24.07 3.58
N ASP A 79 4.35 24.39 3.25
CA ASP A 79 3.84 24.59 1.88
C ASP A 79 3.96 26.03 1.38
N THR A 80 4.41 26.95 2.23
CA THR A 80 4.49 28.35 1.86
C THR A 80 5.74 28.63 1.01
N PHE A 81 5.65 29.63 0.12
CA PHE A 81 6.79 30.12 -0.67
C PHE A 81 8.04 30.38 0.19
N PHE A 82 7.84 30.93 1.39
CA PHE A 82 8.92 31.16 2.33
C PHE A 82 9.60 29.85 2.76
N ALA A 83 8.83 28.82 3.11
CA ALA A 83 9.40 27.53 3.52
C ALA A 83 10.24 26.86 2.42
N HIS A 84 9.81 26.96 1.16
CA HIS A 84 10.59 26.48 0.01
C HIS A 84 11.97 27.17 -0.08
N LYS A 85 12.01 28.49 0.11
CA LYS A 85 13.26 29.26 0.04
C LYS A 85 14.24 28.92 1.17
N PHE A 86 13.73 28.47 2.31
CA PHE A 86 14.53 28.12 3.51
C PHE A 86 14.55 26.61 3.81
N LYS A 87 14.48 25.77 2.77
CA LYS A 87 14.36 24.30 2.86
C LYS A 87 15.30 23.63 3.87
N GLY A 88 16.56 24.06 3.98
CA GLY A 88 17.51 23.49 4.94
C GLY A 88 17.05 23.62 6.41
N MET A 89 16.56 24.81 6.78
CA MET A 89 16.00 25.09 8.10
C MET A 89 14.68 24.32 8.30
N PHE A 90 13.81 24.33 7.30
CA PHE A 90 12.53 23.63 7.35
C PHE A 90 12.66 22.10 7.31
N ASN A 91 13.75 21.54 6.80
CA ASN A 91 14.05 20.11 6.93
C ASN A 91 14.35 19.74 8.38
N ILE A 92 15.04 20.61 9.13
CA ILE A 92 15.28 20.38 10.57
C ILE A 92 13.97 20.51 11.34
N ILE A 93 13.20 21.56 11.08
CA ILE A 93 11.87 21.77 11.68
C ILE A 93 10.94 20.60 11.33
N GLY A 94 10.89 20.20 10.06
CA GLY A 94 10.10 19.08 9.56
C GLY A 94 10.51 17.75 10.19
N LYS A 95 11.80 17.50 10.43
CA LYS A 95 12.25 16.33 11.22
C LYS A 95 11.78 16.38 12.66
N ILE A 96 11.78 17.55 13.29
CA ILE A 96 11.28 17.75 14.67
C ILE A 96 9.76 17.54 14.71
N ILE A 97 9.03 18.11 13.76
CA ILE A 97 7.59 17.93 13.57
C ILE A 97 7.30 16.44 13.38
N ASN A 98 7.93 15.76 12.40
CA ASN A 98 7.78 14.32 12.18
C ASN A 98 8.13 13.48 13.40
N LYS A 99 9.15 13.86 14.18
CA LYS A 99 9.51 13.16 15.42
C LYS A 99 8.45 13.33 16.50
N ASN A 100 7.90 14.54 16.66
CA ASN A 100 6.86 14.82 17.65
C ASN A 100 5.52 14.20 17.24
N MET A 101 5.19 14.27 15.96
CA MET A 101 4.09 13.55 15.34
C MET A 101 4.24 12.04 15.58
N GLY A 102 5.41 11.51 15.26
CA GLY A 102 5.78 10.11 15.53
C GLY A 102 5.57 9.70 16.97
N LYS A 103 5.96 10.51 17.97
CA LYS A 103 5.72 10.20 19.39
C LYS A 103 4.25 10.03 19.76
N ASN A 104 3.36 10.73 19.05
CA ASN A 104 1.93 10.67 19.30
C ASN A 104 1.19 9.69 18.36
N GLY A 105 1.93 8.87 17.60
CA GLY A 105 1.36 7.92 16.64
C GLY A 105 1.04 8.53 15.28
N PHE A 106 1.45 9.76 14.99
CA PHE A 106 1.25 10.43 13.70
C PHE A 106 2.44 10.25 12.75
N GLY A 107 2.26 10.54 11.46
CA GLY A 107 3.35 10.56 10.47
C GLY A 107 3.28 9.47 9.41
N THR A 108 4.15 9.59 8.41
CA THR A 108 4.10 8.85 7.13
C THR A 108 4.69 7.43 7.20
N ALA A 109 4.57 6.68 6.09
CA ALA A 109 4.79 5.22 5.96
C ALA A 109 6.19 4.67 6.28
N ASN A 110 7.11 5.47 6.81
CA ASN A 110 8.51 5.08 7.01
C ASN A 110 8.68 3.86 7.94
N TYR A 111 7.73 3.63 8.86
CA TYR A 111 7.77 2.47 9.76
C TYR A 111 7.60 1.13 9.03
N ALA A 112 6.76 1.07 7.99
CA ALA A 112 6.55 -0.15 7.23
C ALA A 112 7.83 -0.52 6.48
N ASP A 113 8.47 0.48 5.86
CA ASP A 113 9.77 0.31 5.21
C ASP A 113 10.86 -0.15 6.18
N GLU A 114 10.91 0.44 7.38
CA GLU A 114 11.89 0.08 8.41
C GLU A 114 11.68 -1.35 8.91
N ILE A 115 10.43 -1.80 9.11
CA ILE A 115 10.13 -3.18 9.49
C ILE A 115 10.57 -4.14 8.40
N LEU A 116 10.12 -3.91 7.15
CA LEU A 116 10.47 -4.78 6.02
C LEU A 116 11.98 -4.84 5.81
N PHE A 117 12.69 -3.73 6.00
CA PHE A 117 14.14 -3.69 5.96
C PHE A 117 14.81 -4.53 7.05
N ILE A 118 14.33 -4.43 8.29
CA ILE A 118 14.86 -5.22 9.41
C ILE A 118 14.59 -6.71 9.17
N LEU A 119 13.39 -7.07 8.70
CA LEU A 119 13.04 -8.44 8.34
C LEU A 119 13.96 -8.99 7.24
N ALA A 120 14.12 -8.25 6.15
CA ALA A 120 15.00 -8.62 5.04
C ALA A 120 16.46 -8.79 5.48
N LYS A 121 16.98 -7.88 6.32
CA LYS A 121 18.32 -7.99 6.91
C LYS A 121 18.52 -9.22 7.80
N ASN A 122 17.43 -9.79 8.32
CA ASN A 122 17.43 -11.01 9.10
C ASN A 122 16.99 -12.23 8.27
N ASN A 123 17.08 -12.15 6.94
CA ASN A 123 16.74 -13.21 5.98
C ASN A 123 15.27 -13.68 6.03
N ILE A 124 14.36 -12.82 6.48
CA ILE A 124 12.92 -13.05 6.40
C ILE A 124 12.40 -12.40 5.11
N SER A 125 12.29 -13.20 4.05
CA SER A 125 11.78 -12.79 2.73
C SER A 125 10.43 -13.43 2.37
N ASN A 126 9.91 -14.27 3.26
CA ASN A 126 8.74 -15.11 3.09
C ASN A 126 7.43 -14.43 3.57
N VAL A 127 7.28 -13.15 3.25
CA VAL A 127 6.16 -12.31 3.71
C VAL A 127 5.06 -12.22 2.65
N ILE A 128 3.82 -12.38 3.07
CA ILE A 128 2.60 -12.24 2.29
C ILE A 128 1.79 -11.12 2.92
N GLY A 129 1.22 -10.26 2.08
CA GLY A 129 0.50 -9.09 2.55
C GLY A 129 1.33 -7.83 2.36
N GLY A 130 0.80 -6.72 2.84
CA GLY A 130 1.27 -5.42 2.40
C GLY A 130 1.04 -4.31 3.39
N ALA A 131 1.54 -3.18 2.96
CA ALA A 131 1.40 -1.86 3.54
C ALA A 131 0.10 -1.23 2.99
N THR A 132 -0.96 -1.08 3.79
CA THR A 132 -2.23 -0.46 3.36
C THR A 132 -2.33 0.99 3.85
N ILE A 133 -2.78 1.92 3.02
CA ILE A 133 -3.02 3.29 3.49
C ILE A 133 -4.39 3.39 4.16
N ASP A 134 -4.41 4.01 5.34
CA ASP A 134 -5.65 4.51 5.92
C ASP A 134 -6.07 5.81 5.21
N LEU A 135 -7.24 5.78 4.58
CA LEU A 135 -7.77 6.88 3.76
C LEU A 135 -8.31 8.05 4.58
N ASP A 136 -8.82 7.83 5.79
CA ASP A 136 -9.19 8.98 6.63
C ASP A 136 -7.94 9.73 7.08
N MET A 137 -6.77 9.06 7.01
CA MET A 137 -5.49 9.53 7.51
C MET A 137 -5.58 9.99 8.97
N ARG A 138 -6.61 9.57 9.72
CA ARG A 138 -7.00 10.08 11.04
C ARG A 138 -7.32 9.01 12.06
N THR A 139 -7.53 7.74 11.66
CA THR A 139 -7.96 6.61 12.51
C THR A 139 -7.51 5.27 11.96
N SER A 140 -6.31 4.83 12.38
CA SER A 140 -5.80 3.52 12.01
C SER A 140 -6.19 2.48 13.06
N PHE A 141 -7.25 1.71 12.78
CA PHE A 141 -7.71 0.60 13.63
C PHE A 141 -7.41 -0.75 12.98
N GLN A 142 -6.95 -1.69 13.80
CA GLN A 142 -6.71 -3.08 13.39
C GLN A 142 -7.42 -4.03 14.37
N PHE A 143 -7.96 -5.13 13.85
CA PHE A 143 -8.78 -6.06 14.62
C PHE A 143 -8.06 -7.40 14.79
N GLU A 144 -7.94 -7.86 16.04
CA GLU A 144 -7.39 -9.17 16.39
C GLU A 144 -8.41 -9.95 17.24
N GLY A 145 -9.19 -10.81 16.60
CA GLY A 145 -10.30 -11.49 17.28
C GLY A 145 -11.33 -10.47 17.80
N THR A 146 -11.51 -10.39 19.12
CA THR A 146 -12.39 -9.42 19.78
C THR A 146 -11.69 -8.10 20.14
N ASN A 147 -10.39 -7.99 19.91
CA ASN A 147 -9.61 -6.81 20.27
C ASN A 147 -9.62 -5.78 19.13
N VAL A 148 -9.79 -4.51 19.50
CA VAL A 148 -9.61 -3.36 18.60
C VAL A 148 -8.33 -2.65 19.02
N LEU A 149 -7.34 -2.66 18.13
CA LEU A 149 -6.04 -2.04 18.34
C LEU A 149 -5.95 -0.77 17.50
N LYS A 150 -5.21 0.22 18.00
CA LYS A 150 -4.89 1.45 17.27
C LYS A 150 -3.41 1.49 16.95
N ASP A 151 -3.08 1.97 15.75
CA ASP A 151 -1.70 2.09 15.26
C ASP A 151 -0.91 0.80 15.48
N ALA A 152 -1.58 -0.32 15.21
CA ALA A 152 -1.05 -1.64 15.42
C ALA A 152 -0.66 -2.31 14.11
N MET A 153 0.31 -3.19 14.23
CA MET A 153 0.59 -4.21 13.24
C MET A 153 -0.06 -5.50 13.72
N ILE A 154 -0.69 -6.23 12.79
CA ILE A 154 -1.22 -7.56 13.05
C ILE A 154 -0.66 -8.49 11.98
N GLY A 155 -0.25 -9.68 12.41
CA GLY A 155 0.16 -10.72 11.48
C GLY A 155 -0.08 -12.10 12.06
N THR A 156 0.13 -13.09 11.21
CA THR A 156 0.06 -14.50 11.55
C THR A 156 1.14 -15.25 10.78
N PHE A 157 1.55 -16.39 11.30
CA PHE A 157 2.45 -17.31 10.61
C PHE A 157 1.69 -18.55 10.18
N PHE A 158 2.10 -19.10 9.05
CA PHE A 158 1.68 -20.41 8.60
C PHE A 158 2.95 -21.26 8.41
N SER A 159 2.95 -22.50 8.89
CA SER A 159 4.11 -23.39 8.76
C SER A 159 3.74 -24.80 8.33
N SER A 160 4.74 -25.54 7.86
CA SER A 160 4.66 -26.97 7.60
C SER A 160 6.07 -27.53 7.44
N ASP A 161 6.29 -28.79 7.76
CA ASP A 161 7.56 -29.49 7.51
C ASP A 161 7.81 -29.72 6.01
N LYS A 162 6.72 -29.76 5.21
CA LYS A 162 6.72 -30.01 3.77
C LYS A 162 6.40 -28.75 2.95
N LEU A 163 6.38 -27.59 3.61
CA LEU A 163 6.02 -26.30 3.03
C LEU A 163 6.78 -26.03 1.70
N GLN A 164 6.07 -26.08 0.57
CA GLN A 164 6.48 -25.50 -0.72
C GLN A 164 5.41 -24.51 -1.18
N PHE A 165 5.75 -23.24 -1.09
CA PHE A 165 4.86 -22.11 -1.32
C PHE A 165 5.66 -21.00 -2.00
N ASP A 166 5.09 -20.42 -3.04
CA ASP A 166 5.64 -19.29 -3.76
C ASP A 166 4.66 -18.12 -3.69
N ILE A 167 5.21 -16.92 -3.72
CA ILE A 167 4.48 -15.68 -3.59
C ILE A 167 4.93 -14.79 -4.73
N ASP A 168 3.97 -14.30 -5.50
CA ASP A 168 4.25 -13.25 -6.46
C ASP A 168 3.33 -12.07 -6.23
N TRP A 169 3.76 -10.93 -6.74
CA TRP A 169 2.96 -9.73 -6.81
C TRP A 169 3.16 -9.11 -8.18
N THR A 170 2.07 -8.65 -8.76
CA THR A 170 2.15 -7.89 -10.00
C THR A 170 1.25 -6.67 -9.92
N PHE A 171 1.62 -5.66 -10.68
CA PHE A 171 0.77 -4.54 -10.99
C PHE A 171 0.82 -4.32 -12.49
N ASP A 172 -0.32 -3.95 -13.08
CA ASP A 172 -0.38 -3.66 -14.50
C ASP A 172 0.41 -2.39 -14.83
N LYS A 173 1.38 -2.54 -15.75
CA LYS A 173 2.21 -1.47 -16.31
C LYS A 173 1.80 -1.08 -17.74
N SER A 174 0.74 -1.69 -18.28
CA SER A 174 0.37 -1.57 -19.70
C SER A 174 -0.07 -0.16 -20.09
N GLN A 175 -0.54 0.64 -19.14
CA GLN A 175 -0.88 2.03 -19.35
C GLN A 175 -0.02 2.90 -18.43
N LYS A 176 1.13 3.34 -18.96
CA LYS A 176 1.88 4.47 -18.41
C LYS A 176 1.16 5.74 -18.84
N LEU A 177 0.76 6.57 -17.88
CA LEU A 177 0.14 7.86 -18.20
C LEU A 177 1.22 8.89 -18.53
N ASN A 178 2.06 9.21 -17.55
CA ASN A 178 3.01 10.31 -17.61
C ASN A 178 4.20 10.02 -16.70
N ASP A 179 5.40 10.34 -17.17
CA ASP A 179 6.62 10.45 -16.37
C ASP A 179 6.70 11.81 -15.68
N PHE A 180 7.31 11.86 -14.50
CA PHE A 180 7.51 13.09 -13.77
C PHE A 180 8.72 13.04 -12.83
N ASP A 181 9.33 14.21 -12.62
CA ASP A 181 10.42 14.40 -11.67
C ASP A 181 9.88 14.94 -10.33
N VAL A 182 10.26 14.29 -9.24
CA VAL A 182 10.02 14.76 -7.88
C VAL A 182 11.12 15.78 -7.52
N SER A 183 10.98 16.96 -8.11
CA SER A 183 11.95 18.07 -8.03
C SER A 183 12.16 18.64 -6.61
N GLU A 184 11.14 18.62 -5.73
CA GLU A 184 11.26 19.10 -4.35
C GLU A 184 10.41 18.27 -3.38
N PHE A 185 11.02 17.79 -2.31
CA PHE A 185 10.36 16.99 -1.27
C PHE A 185 11.01 17.19 0.11
N LEU A 186 10.27 16.80 1.16
CA LEU A 186 10.71 16.65 2.54
C LEU A 186 10.98 15.19 2.88
N THR A 187 11.81 14.95 3.90
CA THR A 187 12.12 13.59 4.39
C THR A 187 10.90 12.82 4.91
N SER A 188 9.77 13.49 5.14
CA SER A 188 8.49 12.84 5.49
C SER A 188 7.84 12.10 4.32
N GLY A 189 8.36 12.12 3.09
CA GLY A 189 7.57 11.67 1.95
C GLY A 189 6.49 12.67 1.53
N TYR A 190 6.68 13.93 1.90
CA TYR A 190 5.86 15.04 1.44
C TYR A 190 6.51 15.69 0.22
N ILE A 191 5.86 15.56 -0.94
CA ILE A 191 6.31 16.12 -2.20
C ILE A 191 5.77 17.54 -2.33
N GLN A 192 6.67 18.48 -2.50
CA GLN A 192 6.41 19.91 -2.59
C GLN A 192 6.33 20.38 -4.04
N LYS A 193 7.17 19.83 -4.92
CA LYS A 193 7.15 20.13 -6.35
C LYS A 193 7.31 18.89 -7.22
N ILE A 194 6.56 18.89 -8.31
CA ILE A 194 6.66 17.94 -9.40
C ILE A 194 6.91 18.73 -10.68
N ASN A 195 7.94 18.35 -11.45
CA ASN A 195 8.36 19.08 -12.66
C ASN A 195 8.55 20.59 -12.41
N GLU A 196 9.21 20.96 -11.31
CA GLU A 196 9.47 22.33 -10.84
C GLU A 196 8.22 23.17 -10.50
N LYS A 197 7.01 22.60 -10.64
CA LYS A 197 5.72 23.24 -10.32
C LYS A 197 5.20 22.78 -8.96
N PRO A 198 4.30 23.54 -8.29
CA PRO A 198 3.64 23.10 -7.06
C PRO A 198 3.00 21.71 -7.25
N ALA A 199 3.31 20.79 -6.33
CA ALA A 199 3.00 19.37 -6.55
C ALA A 199 1.50 19.08 -6.67
N ARG A 200 0.62 19.77 -5.95
CA ARG A 200 -0.84 19.60 -6.12
C ARG A 200 -1.29 19.87 -7.56
N GLN A 201 -0.90 21.02 -8.12
CA GLN A 201 -1.30 21.39 -9.48
C GLN A 201 -0.73 20.41 -10.50
N ALA A 202 0.58 20.14 -10.41
CA ALA A 202 1.24 19.22 -11.31
C ALA A 202 0.64 17.80 -11.21
N PHE A 203 0.29 17.33 -10.01
CA PHE A 203 -0.37 16.05 -9.81
C PHE A 203 -1.73 15.98 -10.49
N LEU A 204 -2.57 17.00 -10.29
CA LEU A 204 -3.89 17.11 -10.92
C LEU A 204 -3.79 17.14 -12.45
N ASP A 205 -2.83 17.90 -12.98
CA ASP A 205 -2.53 17.95 -14.43
C ASP A 205 -2.11 16.56 -14.96
N LEU A 206 -1.22 15.86 -14.23
CA LEU A 206 -0.70 14.54 -14.62
C LEU A 206 -1.76 13.44 -14.64
N ILE A 207 -2.80 13.56 -13.81
CA ILE A 207 -3.93 12.61 -13.78
C ILE A 207 -5.15 13.08 -14.60
N GLY A 208 -5.06 14.25 -15.24
CA GLY A 208 -6.11 14.81 -16.08
C GLY A 208 -7.36 15.26 -15.33
N ILE A 209 -7.24 15.69 -14.07
CA ILE A 209 -8.35 16.19 -13.25
C ILE A 209 -8.22 17.70 -13.07
N SER A 210 -9.25 18.46 -13.46
CA SER A 210 -9.30 19.90 -13.18
C SER A 210 -9.44 20.16 -11.68
N GLU A 211 -8.89 21.27 -11.20
CA GLU A 211 -9.04 21.69 -9.80
C GLU A 211 -10.51 21.88 -9.38
N GLU A 212 -11.37 22.37 -10.27
CA GLU A 212 -12.81 22.52 -10.02
C GLU A 212 -13.48 21.17 -9.70
N LEU A 213 -13.33 20.19 -10.61
CA LEU A 213 -13.83 18.82 -10.41
C LEU A 213 -13.27 18.19 -9.14
N TYR A 214 -11.99 18.44 -8.84
CA TYR A 214 -11.37 17.96 -7.61
C TYR A 214 -12.04 18.54 -6.36
N ASN A 215 -12.27 19.86 -6.35
CA ASN A 215 -12.89 20.53 -5.22
C ASN A 215 -14.36 20.11 -5.04
N GLU A 216 -15.10 19.92 -6.14
CA GLU A 216 -16.50 19.50 -6.10
C GLU A 216 -16.67 18.05 -5.64
N SER A 217 -15.93 17.12 -6.26
CA SER A 217 -16.17 15.68 -6.12
C SER A 217 -15.39 15.03 -4.98
N PHE A 218 -14.24 15.61 -4.61
CA PHE A 218 -13.27 14.94 -3.74
C PHE A 218 -12.96 15.72 -2.47
N ALA A 219 -12.64 17.01 -2.58
CA ALA A 219 -12.24 17.82 -1.42
C ALA A 219 -13.32 17.91 -0.32
N ARG A 220 -14.60 17.80 -0.70
CA ARG A 220 -15.76 17.90 0.20
C ARG A 220 -16.16 16.59 0.86
N TYR A 221 -15.85 15.46 0.23
CA TYR A 221 -16.48 14.17 0.57
C TYR A 221 -15.49 13.11 1.06
N ALA A 222 -14.21 13.19 0.71
CA ALA A 222 -13.21 12.25 1.25
C ALA A 222 -11.79 12.85 1.28
N ASN A 223 -11.20 12.82 2.49
CA ASN A 223 -9.84 13.32 2.76
C ASN A 223 -8.74 12.61 1.94
N ALA A 224 -9.01 11.45 1.32
CA ALA A 224 -8.04 10.70 0.51
C ALA A 224 -8.56 10.23 -0.86
N SER A 225 -9.46 10.99 -1.49
CA SER A 225 -10.14 10.50 -2.70
C SER A 225 -9.27 10.36 -3.97
N LEU A 226 -8.03 10.86 -3.97
CA LEU A 226 -7.10 10.69 -5.09
C LEU A 226 -5.88 9.89 -4.65
N LEU A 227 -6.12 8.64 -4.27
CA LEU A 227 -5.09 7.65 -4.05
C LEU A 227 -4.62 7.12 -5.42
N TYR A 228 -3.38 7.42 -5.80
CA TYR A 228 -2.78 6.94 -7.05
C TYR A 228 -1.51 6.15 -6.77
N LEU A 229 -1.43 4.96 -7.35
CA LEU A 229 -0.17 4.23 -7.47
C LEU A 229 0.70 4.93 -8.50
N ALA A 230 1.88 5.30 -8.05
CA ALA A 230 3.00 5.66 -8.88
C ALA A 230 4.10 4.61 -8.65
N ALA A 231 5.13 4.64 -9.47
CA ALA A 231 6.33 3.88 -9.16
C ALA A 231 7.57 4.74 -9.41
N LEU A 232 8.57 4.59 -8.54
CA LEU A 232 9.88 5.18 -8.77
C LEU A 232 10.59 4.38 -9.86
N ASN A 233 11.27 5.10 -10.74
CA ASN A 233 12.12 4.52 -11.77
C ASN A 233 13.48 4.18 -11.11
N SER A 234 13.82 2.89 -11.04
CA SER A 234 15.14 2.42 -10.59
C SER A 234 16.08 2.22 -11.78
N GLU A 235 17.39 2.37 -11.55
CA GLU A 235 18.44 2.11 -12.55
C GLU A 235 18.42 0.66 -13.06
N ASP A 236 17.92 -0.28 -12.25
CA ASP A 236 17.78 -1.71 -12.57
C ASP A 236 16.44 -2.05 -13.29
N GLU A 237 15.74 -1.06 -13.86
CA GLU A 237 14.41 -1.17 -14.52
C GLU A 237 13.25 -1.68 -13.64
N GLU A 238 13.53 -2.06 -12.39
CA GLU A 238 12.49 -2.37 -11.42
C GLU A 238 11.77 -1.10 -10.96
N HIS A 239 10.46 -1.11 -11.15
CA HIS A 239 9.58 -0.04 -10.71
C HIS A 239 9.22 -0.29 -9.25
N ILE A 240 9.55 0.66 -8.37
CA ILE A 240 9.23 0.55 -6.94
C ILE A 240 7.89 1.21 -6.70
N PRO A 241 6.80 0.44 -6.49
CA PRO A 241 5.47 1.01 -6.32
C PRO A 241 5.41 1.84 -5.06
N TYR A 242 4.73 2.96 -5.14
CA TYR A 242 4.32 3.75 -3.98
C TYR A 242 2.99 4.41 -4.27
N VAL A 243 2.34 4.83 -3.22
CA VAL A 243 1.05 5.50 -3.31
C VAL A 243 1.19 6.96 -2.94
N SER A 244 0.47 7.80 -3.69
CA SER A 244 0.40 9.24 -3.54
C SER A 244 -1.04 9.68 -3.22
N ILE A 245 -1.16 10.71 -2.38
CA ILE A 245 -2.43 11.29 -1.94
C ILE A 245 -2.35 12.80 -2.13
N CYS A 246 -3.27 13.33 -2.92
CA CYS A 246 -3.50 14.77 -3.04
C CYS A 246 -4.60 15.20 -2.05
N GLN A 247 -4.21 15.92 -1.00
CA GLN A 247 -5.10 16.35 0.07
C GLN A 247 -5.53 17.81 -0.14
N SER A 248 -6.80 18.14 0.14
CA SER A 248 -7.43 19.41 -0.27
C SER A 248 -6.99 20.66 0.51
N ILE A 249 -6.41 20.46 1.69
CA ILE A 249 -5.89 21.49 2.60
C ILE A 249 -4.42 21.82 2.30
N LEU A 250 -3.68 20.88 1.70
CA LEU A 250 -2.26 21.02 1.37
C LEU A 250 -2.06 21.47 -0.09
N ASN A 251 -0.91 22.12 -0.37
CA ASN A 251 -0.49 22.47 -1.74
C ASN A 251 0.48 21.45 -2.34
N GLY A 252 0.97 20.51 -1.54
CA GLY A 252 1.80 19.40 -1.99
C GLY A 252 1.06 18.05 -1.94
N VAL A 253 1.82 16.98 -2.17
CA VAL A 253 1.33 15.60 -2.25
C VAL A 253 1.97 14.76 -1.16
N VAL A 254 1.16 14.04 -0.40
CA VAL A 254 1.67 13.09 0.61
C VAL A 254 1.89 11.74 -0.06
N THR A 255 3.04 11.12 0.17
CA THR A 255 3.39 9.83 -0.43
C THR A 255 3.87 8.82 0.59
N THR A 256 3.84 7.56 0.17
CA THR A 256 4.41 6.43 0.90
C THR A 256 5.82 6.07 0.44
N ILE A 257 6.47 6.95 -0.33
CA ILE A 257 7.86 6.74 -0.76
C ILE A 257 8.74 6.61 0.50
N PRO A 258 9.52 5.52 0.64
CA PRO A 258 10.46 5.39 1.74
C PRO A 258 11.47 6.54 1.79
N GLU A 259 11.77 7.06 2.98
CA GLU A 259 12.74 8.17 3.14
C GLU A 259 14.10 7.82 2.52
N ARG A 260 14.50 6.54 2.60
CA ARG A 260 15.76 6.06 2.01
C ARG A 260 15.83 6.23 0.48
N MET A 261 14.68 6.19 -0.21
CA MET A 261 14.60 6.37 -1.66
C MET A 261 14.63 7.86 -2.04
N LEU A 262 14.12 8.72 -1.17
CA LEU A 262 14.17 10.18 -1.30
C LEU A 262 15.58 10.77 -1.04
N LYS A 263 16.58 9.96 -0.68
CA LYS A 263 17.97 10.46 -0.52
C LYS A 263 18.77 10.46 -1.81
N ARG A 264 18.22 9.91 -2.90
CA ARG A 264 18.87 9.84 -4.22
C ARG A 264 18.80 11.21 -4.92
N LYS A 265 19.82 11.55 -5.71
CA LYS A 265 19.76 12.69 -6.63
C LYS A 265 18.88 12.29 -7.81
N ASN A 266 17.90 13.12 -8.17
CA ASN A 266 16.90 12.92 -9.23
C ASN A 266 15.97 11.72 -8.93
N VAL A 267 14.75 12.03 -8.50
CA VAL A 267 13.73 11.02 -8.17
C VAL A 267 12.68 11.08 -9.28
N ASN A 268 12.88 10.25 -10.30
CA ASN A 268 11.91 10.11 -11.39
C ASN A 268 10.87 9.04 -11.04
N ALA A 269 9.63 9.31 -11.40
CA ALA A 269 8.52 8.43 -11.17
C ALA A 269 7.54 8.42 -12.34
N ASP A 270 6.75 7.35 -12.39
CA ASP A 270 5.74 7.15 -13.40
C ASP A 270 4.37 6.96 -12.74
N PHE A 271 3.34 7.60 -13.28
CA PHE A 271 1.95 7.28 -12.95
C PHE A 271 1.48 6.10 -13.80
N PHE A 272 0.91 5.11 -13.12
CA PHE A 272 0.32 3.94 -13.75
C PHE A 272 -1.19 4.00 -13.67
N THR A 273 -1.86 3.52 -14.71
CA THR A 273 -3.29 3.24 -14.69
C THR A 273 -3.56 1.82 -15.12
N GLN A 274 -4.68 1.28 -14.67
CA GLN A 274 -5.07 -0.06 -15.03
C GLN A 274 -6.37 -0.05 -15.82
N SER A 275 -6.36 -0.80 -16.92
CA SER A 275 -7.58 -1.17 -17.63
C SER A 275 -8.13 -2.47 -17.04
N GLY A 276 -9.44 -2.70 -17.16
CA GLY A 276 -10.03 -3.98 -16.74
C GLY A 276 -9.37 -5.20 -17.41
N THR A 277 -8.82 -5.07 -18.63
CA THR A 277 -8.05 -6.12 -19.31
C THR A 277 -6.63 -6.28 -18.78
N GLY A 278 -5.97 -5.18 -18.43
CA GLY A 278 -4.62 -5.22 -17.85
C GLY A 278 -4.63 -5.80 -16.43
N ILE A 279 -5.69 -5.55 -15.67
CA ILE A 279 -5.99 -6.22 -14.40
C ILE A 279 -5.97 -7.75 -14.59
N GLN A 280 -6.74 -8.30 -15.53
CA GLN A 280 -6.79 -9.75 -15.79
C GLN A 280 -5.42 -10.33 -16.17
N LYS A 281 -4.66 -9.61 -17.02
CA LYS A 281 -3.31 -10.01 -17.41
C LYS A 281 -2.37 -10.06 -16.21
N SER A 282 -2.39 -9.06 -15.34
CA SER A 282 -1.57 -9.05 -14.13
C SER A 282 -1.95 -10.19 -13.17
N ALA A 283 -3.24 -10.49 -12.98
CA ALA A 283 -3.65 -11.66 -12.20
C ALA A 283 -3.04 -12.96 -12.74
N PHE A 284 -3.12 -13.17 -14.06
CA PHE A 284 -2.55 -14.33 -14.71
C PHE A 284 -1.03 -14.42 -14.53
N GLU A 285 -0.31 -13.32 -14.79
CA GLU A 285 1.14 -13.28 -14.62
C GLU A 285 1.56 -13.55 -13.18
N CYS A 286 0.86 -12.97 -12.21
CA CYS A 286 1.06 -13.19 -10.78
C CYS A 286 0.88 -14.67 -10.43
N ALA A 287 -0.24 -15.26 -10.85
CA ALA A 287 -0.56 -16.65 -10.58
C ALA A 287 0.44 -17.60 -11.24
N MET A 288 0.84 -17.32 -12.48
CA MET A 288 1.86 -18.08 -13.21
C MET A 288 3.20 -18.04 -12.50
N LYS A 289 3.66 -16.86 -12.04
CA LYS A 289 4.95 -16.76 -11.36
C LYS A 289 4.93 -17.45 -10.01
N ALA A 290 3.84 -17.31 -9.24
CA ALA A 290 3.66 -18.04 -7.99
C ALA A 290 3.55 -19.57 -8.20
N SER A 291 3.09 -20.06 -9.36
CA SER A 291 3.02 -21.51 -9.62
C SER A 291 4.32 -22.10 -10.18
N ARG A 292 5.20 -21.30 -10.80
CA ARG A 292 6.41 -21.77 -11.54
C ARG A 292 7.32 -22.71 -10.74
N ASN A 293 7.48 -22.47 -9.44
CA ASN A 293 8.38 -23.28 -8.61
C ASN A 293 7.64 -24.34 -7.77
N ILE A 294 6.34 -24.53 -8.02
CA ILE A 294 5.51 -25.48 -7.28
C ILE A 294 4.97 -26.54 -8.23
N GLU A 295 5.62 -27.71 -8.21
CA GLU A 295 5.12 -28.87 -8.94
C GLU A 295 3.82 -29.37 -8.26
N LYS A 296 2.70 -29.27 -8.98
CA LYS A 296 1.33 -29.65 -8.57
C LYS A 296 0.86 -28.97 -7.28
N PRO A 297 0.48 -27.67 -7.34
CA PRO A 297 -0.14 -26.99 -6.20
C PRO A 297 -1.41 -27.74 -5.75
N LEU A 298 -1.65 -27.78 -4.44
CA LEU A 298 -2.88 -28.30 -3.83
C LEU A 298 -3.91 -27.20 -3.57
N PHE A 299 -3.47 -25.94 -3.43
CA PHE A 299 -4.35 -24.81 -3.18
C PHE A 299 -3.74 -23.49 -3.64
N GLY A 300 -4.57 -22.54 -4.07
CA GLY A 300 -4.20 -21.16 -4.33
C GLY A 300 -4.95 -20.16 -3.44
N MET A 301 -4.28 -19.12 -2.98
CA MET A 301 -4.91 -17.97 -2.33
C MET A 301 -4.54 -16.70 -3.08
N PHE A 302 -5.56 -16.01 -3.58
CA PHE A 302 -5.40 -14.75 -4.30
C PHE A 302 -5.94 -13.60 -3.47
N VAL A 303 -5.11 -12.59 -3.20
CA VAL A 303 -5.49 -11.42 -2.39
C VAL A 303 -5.45 -10.16 -3.26
N ASN A 304 -6.59 -9.50 -3.35
CA ASN A 304 -6.81 -8.30 -4.16
C ASN A 304 -7.41 -7.16 -3.35
N CYS A 305 -7.27 -5.93 -3.84
CA CYS A 305 -8.01 -4.79 -3.32
C CYS A 305 -9.45 -4.76 -3.87
N SER A 306 -10.42 -4.24 -3.11
CA SER A 306 -11.84 -4.25 -3.48
C SER A 306 -12.17 -3.41 -4.70
N ASN A 307 -11.47 -2.29 -5.00
CA ASN A 307 -11.79 -1.58 -6.25
C ASN A 307 -11.54 -2.44 -7.49
N ARG A 308 -10.79 -3.54 -7.41
CA ARG A 308 -10.65 -4.49 -8.53
C ARG A 308 -12.01 -4.97 -9.00
N LEU A 309 -12.95 -5.19 -8.08
CA LEU A 309 -14.33 -5.54 -8.40
C LEU A 309 -15.03 -4.42 -9.18
N LEU A 310 -14.77 -3.16 -8.83
CA LEU A 310 -15.34 -2.00 -9.53
C LEU A 310 -14.77 -1.85 -10.95
N ILE A 311 -13.47 -2.13 -11.13
CA ILE A 311 -12.74 -1.89 -12.38
C ILE A 311 -12.93 -3.05 -13.36
N ALA A 312 -12.79 -4.28 -12.86
CA ALA A 312 -13.00 -5.47 -13.65
C ALA A 312 -14.49 -5.67 -13.94
N GLY A 313 -15.39 -5.35 -12.99
CA GLY A 313 -16.83 -5.50 -13.17
C GLY A 313 -17.21 -6.93 -13.52
N ASP A 314 -17.84 -7.12 -14.68
CA ASP A 314 -18.23 -8.41 -15.24
C ASP A 314 -17.04 -9.31 -15.66
N LYS A 315 -15.82 -8.77 -15.68
CA LYS A 315 -14.60 -9.49 -16.09
C LYS A 315 -13.96 -10.33 -14.98
N ILE A 316 -14.45 -10.25 -13.75
CA ILE A 316 -13.93 -11.02 -12.61
C ILE A 316 -14.04 -12.53 -12.84
N GLU A 317 -15.10 -13.00 -13.48
CA GLU A 317 -15.24 -14.43 -13.79
C GLU A 317 -14.13 -14.91 -14.74
N LYS A 318 -13.85 -14.13 -15.79
CA LYS A 318 -12.76 -14.40 -16.73
C LYS A 318 -11.38 -14.33 -16.06
N GLU A 319 -11.19 -13.39 -15.13
CA GLU A 319 -9.97 -13.34 -14.32
C GLU A 319 -9.77 -14.63 -13.51
N ASN A 320 -10.81 -15.11 -12.84
CA ASN A 320 -10.77 -16.36 -12.07
C ASN A 320 -10.48 -17.58 -12.96
N VAL A 321 -11.00 -17.60 -14.20
CA VAL A 321 -10.65 -18.63 -15.19
C VAL A 321 -9.16 -18.58 -15.52
N MET A 322 -8.61 -17.39 -15.79
CA MET A 322 -7.18 -17.24 -16.08
C MET A 322 -6.30 -17.67 -14.89
N ILE A 323 -6.68 -17.32 -13.66
CA ILE A 323 -5.95 -17.75 -12.45
C ILE A 323 -5.97 -19.27 -12.35
N ARG A 324 -7.14 -19.90 -12.56
CA ARG A 324 -7.30 -21.35 -12.56
C ARG A 324 -6.38 -22.01 -13.60
N GLU A 325 -6.36 -21.47 -14.82
CA GLU A 325 -5.47 -21.95 -15.89
C GLU A 325 -3.98 -21.84 -15.49
N ALA A 326 -3.60 -20.76 -14.81
CA ALA A 326 -2.21 -20.50 -14.39
C ALA A 326 -1.72 -21.39 -13.23
N ILE A 327 -2.59 -21.73 -12.28
CA ILE A 327 -2.25 -22.57 -11.13
C ILE A 327 -2.47 -24.07 -11.39
N GLY A 328 -3.38 -24.39 -12.32
CA GLY A 328 -3.80 -25.75 -12.66
C GLY A 328 -5.32 -25.93 -12.54
N ASN A 329 -5.94 -26.52 -13.56
CA ASN A 329 -7.41 -26.62 -13.67
C ASN A 329 -8.10 -27.39 -12.54
N ASP A 330 -7.38 -28.33 -11.93
CA ASP A 330 -7.89 -29.16 -10.83
C ASP A 330 -7.50 -28.63 -9.44
N VAL A 331 -6.81 -27.49 -9.37
CA VAL A 331 -6.34 -26.91 -8.10
C VAL A 331 -7.43 -25.99 -7.53
N PRO A 332 -7.96 -26.26 -6.33
CA PRO A 332 -8.88 -25.35 -5.68
C PRO A 332 -8.17 -24.04 -5.30
N PHE A 333 -8.87 -22.91 -5.41
CA PHE A 333 -8.34 -21.64 -4.93
C PHE A 333 -9.44 -20.76 -4.36
N ILE A 334 -9.02 -19.82 -3.50
CA ILE A 334 -9.86 -18.75 -2.97
C ILE A 334 -9.35 -17.40 -3.47
N THR A 335 -10.27 -16.49 -3.79
CA THR A 335 -9.94 -15.09 -4.00
C THR A 335 -10.55 -14.25 -2.90
N LEU A 336 -9.71 -13.49 -2.21
CA LEU A 336 -10.06 -12.59 -1.13
C LEU A 336 -9.95 -11.14 -1.64
N TYR A 337 -11.06 -10.42 -1.63
CA TYR A 337 -11.09 -9.00 -1.95
C TYR A 337 -11.10 -8.20 -0.65
N SER A 338 -9.98 -7.57 -0.34
CA SER A 338 -9.82 -6.69 0.81
C SER A 338 -10.21 -5.27 0.43
N GLY A 339 -11.24 -4.73 1.10
CA GLY A 339 -11.62 -3.33 0.96
C GLY A 339 -11.33 -2.52 2.21
N GLY A 340 -10.69 -1.36 2.01
CA GLY A 340 -10.52 -0.30 3.02
C GLY A 340 -11.09 1.04 2.55
N GLU A 341 -11.81 1.06 1.43
CA GLU A 341 -12.24 2.27 0.72
C GLU A 341 -13.69 2.66 1.01
N PHE A 342 -14.14 2.59 2.27
CA PHE A 342 -15.36 3.26 2.72
C PHE A 342 -15.21 3.72 4.18
N SER A 343 -15.14 5.04 4.38
CA SER A 343 -15.19 5.67 5.69
C SER A 343 -16.60 5.65 6.29
N VAL A 344 -16.66 5.77 7.61
CA VAL A 344 -17.85 5.64 8.46
C VAL A 344 -18.94 6.64 8.07
N ILE A 345 -20.05 6.15 7.52
CA ILE A 345 -21.30 6.90 7.37
C ILE A 345 -22.04 6.87 8.70
N LYS A 346 -22.39 8.05 9.23
CA LYS A 346 -22.95 8.29 10.56
C LYS A 346 -24.28 7.56 10.87
N ASN A 347 -24.95 6.97 9.87
CA ASN A 347 -26.21 6.23 10.01
C ASN A 347 -26.23 5.00 9.06
N LYS A 348 -25.70 3.84 9.46
CA LYS A 348 -25.84 2.60 8.66
C LYS A 348 -27.09 1.80 9.11
N PRO A 349 -27.85 1.20 8.16
CA PRO A 349 -28.90 0.25 8.47
C PRO A 349 -28.36 -0.98 9.20
N VAL A 350 -29.25 -1.63 9.97
CA VAL A 350 -29.02 -2.66 11.00
C VAL A 350 -28.22 -3.89 10.51
N PHE A 351 -28.01 -4.06 9.20
CA PHE A 351 -27.10 -5.06 8.65
C PHE A 351 -26.25 -4.46 7.52
N SER A 352 -24.93 -4.39 7.70
CA SER A 352 -23.98 -4.31 6.58
C SER A 352 -22.58 -4.78 6.99
N ALA A 353 -22.27 -6.02 6.65
CA ALA A 353 -20.91 -6.51 6.48
C ALA A 353 -20.47 -6.27 5.03
N VAL A 354 -19.22 -5.89 4.81
CA VAL A 354 -18.53 -6.15 3.52
C VAL A 354 -17.15 -6.72 3.83
N SER A 355 -17.18 -7.91 4.44
CA SER A 355 -16.36 -9.02 3.97
C SER A 355 -17.28 -9.79 3.02
N LEU A 356 -16.78 -10.20 1.86
CA LEU A 356 -17.13 -11.55 1.41
C LEU A 356 -16.02 -12.43 1.95
#